data_AF-A0A434SKE5-F1
#
_entry.id   AF-A0A434SKE5-F1
#
_cell.length_a   1.000
_cell.length_b   1.000
_cell.length_c   1.000
_cell.angle_alpha   90.00
_cell.angle_beta   90.00
_cell.angle_gamma   90.00
#
_symmetry.space_group_name_H-M   'P 1'
#
loop_
_entity.id
_entity.type
_entity.pdbx_description
1 polymer ?
#
loop_
_entity_poly.entity_id
_entity_poly.type
_entity_poly.pdbx_seq_one_letter_code
_entity_poly.pdbx_strand_id
1 'polypeptide(L)'
;IGTGVRTVAAQMASERLGVSIDKVTVEMGDSSLPPAPVSGGSISTASVCSAVLKACDAIRAKLSAGATAEGAPLAGSHNEELDLDGGKLAARGGASAKIEDVFKAMQIGAIEEYAEFAPKGATPEAVKKLYAGQSEFHGGDQDEDSVKYAFGAEFVEVRINSCTREIRVPRIVGAFAAGRIMNTRTARSQLMGGMIWGIGQALHEATEVDRRYARYVNRDLQDYLVPVNADIRDLQVILVPELDHAVNPAGVKGLGELGNVGTAAAVTSAVYHATGKRIRDLPIRIDQLIA
;
A
#
# COMPACT_ATOMS: atom_id res chain seq x y z
N ILE A 1 7.62 -1.05 -8.43
CA ILE A 1 8.14 -2.35 -7.96
C ILE A 1 7.06 -3.43 -7.75
N GLY A 2 5.93 -3.43 -8.49
CA GLY A 2 4.91 -4.49 -8.38
C GLY A 2 3.83 -4.31 -7.30
N THR A 3 3.88 -3.26 -6.49
CA THR A 3 2.89 -2.97 -5.42
C THR A 3 1.51 -2.54 -5.92
N GLY A 4 1.39 -2.10 -7.17
CA GLY A 4 0.15 -1.57 -7.74
C GLY A 4 -0.09 -0.07 -7.49
N VAL A 5 0.92 0.68 -7.01
CA VAL A 5 0.79 2.13 -6.69
C VAL A 5 0.21 2.97 -7.84
N ARG A 6 0.58 2.69 -9.10
CA ARG A 6 0.03 3.38 -10.28
C ARG A 6 -1.48 3.16 -10.42
N THR A 7 -1.93 1.92 -10.21
CA THR A 7 -3.34 1.56 -10.31
C THR A 7 -4.17 2.27 -9.24
N VAL A 8 -3.71 2.28 -7.99
CA VAL A 8 -4.45 2.94 -6.89
C VAL A 8 -4.42 4.46 -6.99
N ALA A 9 -3.35 5.05 -7.54
CA ALA A 9 -3.32 6.48 -7.88
C ALA A 9 -4.35 6.81 -8.97
N ALA A 10 -4.43 5.98 -10.02
CA ALA A 10 -5.42 6.15 -11.08
C ALA A 10 -6.86 6.00 -10.54
N GLN A 11 -7.10 5.01 -9.67
CA GLN A 11 -8.39 4.81 -9.02
C GLN A 11 -8.78 5.99 -8.13
N MET A 12 -7.83 6.54 -7.35
CA MET A 12 -8.07 7.73 -6.54
C MET A 12 -8.49 8.92 -7.41
N ALA A 13 -7.76 9.19 -8.50
CA ALA A 13 -8.09 10.28 -9.41
C ALA A 13 -9.42 10.03 -10.13
N SER A 14 -9.68 8.80 -10.61
CA SER A 14 -10.92 8.41 -11.27
C SER A 14 -12.13 8.60 -10.36
N GLU A 15 -12.06 8.10 -9.12
CA GLU A 15 -13.12 8.24 -8.12
C GLU A 15 -13.32 9.72 -7.76
N ARG A 16 -12.24 10.45 -7.47
CA ARG A 16 -12.37 11.83 -7.03
C ARG A 16 -12.79 12.77 -8.16
N LEU A 17 -12.40 12.53 -9.40
CA LEU A 17 -12.79 13.34 -10.55
C LEU A 17 -14.03 12.81 -11.27
N GLY A 18 -14.66 11.72 -10.82
CA GLY A 18 -15.85 11.15 -11.46
C GLY A 18 -15.64 10.79 -12.94
N VAL A 19 -14.41 10.47 -13.34
CA VAL A 19 -14.08 10.06 -14.72
C VAL A 19 -13.80 8.57 -14.76
N SER A 20 -14.12 7.94 -15.89
CA SER A 20 -13.78 6.52 -16.08
C SER A 20 -12.27 6.32 -16.05
N ILE A 21 -11.83 5.20 -15.47
CA ILE A 21 -10.41 4.91 -15.24
C ILE A 21 -9.58 4.81 -16.53
N ASP A 22 -10.20 4.46 -17.67
CA ASP A 22 -9.55 4.45 -19.00
C ASP A 22 -9.15 5.87 -19.48
N LYS A 23 -9.71 6.91 -18.85
CA LYS A 23 -9.35 8.32 -19.10
C LYS A 23 -8.26 8.83 -18.18
N VAL A 24 -7.75 8.01 -17.26
CA VAL A 24 -6.71 8.40 -16.30
C VAL A 24 -5.38 7.75 -16.70
N THR A 25 -4.39 8.59 -17.00
CA THR A 25 -3.01 8.16 -17.23
C THR A 25 -2.15 8.55 -16.04
N VAL A 26 -1.30 7.64 -15.56
CA VAL A 26 -0.41 7.87 -14.41
C VAL A 26 1.05 7.69 -14.82
N GLU A 27 1.76 8.81 -14.82
CA GLU A 27 3.22 8.86 -14.99
C GLU A 27 3.90 8.89 -13.62
N MET A 28 4.98 8.14 -13.45
CA MET A 28 5.67 7.96 -12.17
C MET A 28 7.05 7.31 -12.41
N GLY A 29 8.00 7.54 -11.51
CA GLY A 29 9.30 6.85 -11.53
C GLY A 29 10.29 7.44 -12.52
N ASP A 30 10.12 8.72 -12.84
CA ASP A 30 11.02 9.53 -13.64
C ASP A 30 11.42 10.75 -12.80
N SER A 31 12.71 11.08 -12.76
CA SER A 31 13.23 12.20 -11.97
C SER A 31 12.87 13.58 -12.51
N SER A 32 12.31 13.65 -13.72
CA SER A 32 11.71 14.87 -14.27
C SER A 32 10.31 15.16 -13.71
N LEU A 33 9.68 14.19 -13.04
CA LEU A 33 8.39 14.34 -12.39
C LEU A 33 8.55 14.85 -10.94
N PRO A 34 7.48 15.36 -10.30
CA PRO A 34 7.51 15.74 -8.89
C PRO A 34 8.04 14.60 -8.01
N PRO A 35 8.88 14.90 -7.01
CA PRO A 35 9.54 13.86 -6.25
C PRO A 35 8.55 13.15 -5.33
N ALA A 36 8.78 11.86 -5.12
CA ALA A 36 8.01 11.02 -4.22
C ALA A 36 8.98 10.29 -3.26
N PRO A 37 8.54 9.95 -2.03
CA PRO A 37 9.38 9.23 -1.11
C PRO A 37 9.75 7.84 -1.65
N VAL A 38 10.81 7.26 -1.10
CA VAL A 38 11.22 5.89 -1.39
C VAL A 38 10.06 4.90 -1.24
N SER A 39 10.05 3.88 -2.10
CA SER A 39 9.15 2.73 -1.94
C SER A 39 9.68 1.78 -0.87
N GLY A 40 9.42 2.09 0.40
CA GLY A 40 9.78 1.30 1.58
C GLY A 40 9.02 1.78 2.83
N GLY A 41 8.98 0.99 3.91
CA GLY A 41 8.20 1.33 5.11
C GLY A 41 6.69 1.38 4.84
N SER A 42 6.24 0.81 3.72
CA SER A 42 4.85 0.75 3.28
C SER A 42 4.15 2.12 3.13
N ILE A 43 4.89 3.20 2.89
CA ILE A 43 4.33 4.57 2.86
C ILE A 43 3.79 5.02 1.50
N SER A 44 4.18 4.37 0.40
CA SER A 44 3.98 4.91 -0.96
C SER A 44 2.52 5.21 -1.30
N THR A 45 1.59 4.31 -0.98
CA THR A 45 0.16 4.52 -1.27
C THR A 45 -0.40 5.69 -0.47
N ALA A 46 -0.09 5.76 0.82
CA ALA A 46 -0.55 6.85 1.68
C ALA A 46 -0.04 8.21 1.19
N SER A 47 1.24 8.30 0.82
CA SER A 47 1.83 9.54 0.30
C SER A 47 1.26 9.94 -1.05
N VAL A 48 1.29 9.03 -2.04
CA VAL A 48 0.88 9.32 -3.42
C VAL A 48 -0.62 9.58 -3.50
N CYS A 49 -1.47 8.71 -2.92
CA CYS A 49 -2.91 8.89 -3.02
C CYS A 49 -3.38 10.15 -2.28
N SER A 50 -2.73 10.55 -1.19
CA SER A 50 -3.06 11.81 -0.50
C SER A 50 -2.69 13.04 -1.35
N ALA A 51 -1.54 13.02 -2.04
CA ALA A 51 -1.17 14.09 -2.96
C ALA A 51 -2.11 14.17 -4.18
N VAL A 52 -2.45 13.01 -4.77
CA VAL A 52 -3.41 12.91 -5.89
C VAL A 52 -4.78 13.41 -5.47
N LEU A 53 -5.28 13.02 -4.29
CA LEU A 53 -6.55 13.49 -3.75
C LEU A 53 -6.58 15.02 -3.66
N LYS A 54 -5.54 15.63 -3.07
CA LYS A 54 -5.42 17.10 -2.99
C LYS A 54 -5.38 17.78 -4.35
N ALA A 55 -4.64 17.23 -5.32
CA ALA A 55 -4.61 17.77 -6.68
C ALA A 55 -5.99 17.69 -7.34
N CYS A 56 -6.70 16.58 -7.17
CA CYS A 56 -8.06 16.42 -7.67
C CYS A 56 -9.04 17.40 -7.00
N ASP A 57 -8.89 17.66 -5.70
CA ASP A 57 -9.68 18.66 -4.98
C ASP A 57 -9.47 20.07 -5.53
N ALA A 58 -8.23 20.44 -5.84
CA ALA A 58 -7.91 21.72 -6.46
C ALA A 58 -8.54 21.84 -7.86
N ILE A 59 -8.49 20.77 -8.68
CA ILE A 59 -9.16 20.72 -9.99
C ILE A 59 -10.67 20.91 -9.83
N ARG A 60 -11.30 20.19 -8.89
CA ARG A 60 -12.74 20.31 -8.61
C ARG A 60 -13.11 21.72 -8.15
N ALA A 61 -12.28 22.36 -7.34
CA ALA A 61 -12.51 23.72 -6.89
C ALA A 61 -12.49 24.71 -8.06
N LYS A 62 -11.50 24.62 -8.97
CA LYS A 62 -11.47 25.46 -10.18
C LYS A 62 -12.65 25.21 -11.11
N LEU A 63 -13.02 23.95 -11.30
CA LEU A 63 -14.20 23.58 -12.09
C LEU A 63 -15.49 24.15 -11.49
N SER A 64 -15.66 24.05 -10.18
CA SER A 64 -16.84 24.56 -9.48
C SER A 64 -16.92 26.09 -9.55
N ALA A 65 -15.78 26.77 -9.35
CA ALA A 65 -15.70 28.22 -9.50
C ALA A 65 -16.02 28.66 -10.94
N GLY A 66 -15.49 27.96 -11.95
CA GLY A 66 -15.76 28.25 -13.35
C GLY A 66 -17.21 27.97 -13.75
N ALA A 67 -17.82 26.91 -13.22
CA ALA A 67 -19.20 26.54 -13.53
C ALA A 67 -20.23 27.52 -12.93
N THR A 68 -19.89 28.13 -11.79
CA THR A 68 -20.79 28.99 -11.00
C THR A 68 -20.54 30.49 -11.20
N ALA A 69 -19.52 30.85 -12.00
CA ALA A 69 -19.22 32.23 -12.38
C ALA A 69 -20.40 32.89 -13.13
N GLU A 70 -20.41 34.22 -13.14
CA GLU A 70 -21.42 34.99 -13.88
C GLU A 70 -21.38 34.63 -15.38
N GLY A 71 -22.54 34.30 -15.95
CA GLY A 71 -22.66 33.88 -17.35
C GLY A 71 -22.25 32.42 -17.62
N ALA A 72 -21.85 31.66 -16.59
CA ALA A 72 -21.50 30.24 -16.72
C ALA A 72 -22.74 29.32 -16.60
N PRO A 73 -22.64 28.04 -17.03
CA PRO A 73 -23.79 27.12 -17.10
C PRO A 73 -24.53 26.87 -15.79
N LEU A 74 -23.89 27.07 -14.63
CA LEU A 74 -24.46 26.88 -13.30
C LEU A 74 -24.45 28.19 -12.47
N ALA A 75 -24.45 29.35 -13.13
CA ALA A 75 -24.52 30.66 -12.47
C ALA A 75 -25.67 30.71 -11.45
N GLY A 76 -25.37 31.19 -10.24
CA GLY A 76 -26.33 31.26 -9.12
C GLY A 76 -26.40 30.00 -8.25
N SER A 77 -25.76 28.90 -8.65
CA SER A 77 -25.53 27.74 -7.76
C SER A 77 -24.36 28.07 -6.84
N HIS A 78 -24.58 28.76 -5.73
CA HIS A 78 -23.47 29.24 -4.89
C HIS A 78 -22.83 28.11 -4.05
N ASN A 79 -21.51 27.91 -4.23
CA ASN A 79 -20.55 27.33 -3.27
C ASN A 79 -20.78 25.90 -2.73
N GLU A 80 -21.69 25.12 -3.30
CA GLU A 80 -21.77 23.70 -2.97
C GLU A 80 -20.64 22.94 -3.68
N GLU A 81 -20.05 21.94 -3.01
CA GLU A 81 -19.22 20.94 -3.69
C GLU A 81 -20.09 20.33 -4.80
N LEU A 82 -19.83 20.72 -6.05
CA LEU A 82 -20.52 20.14 -7.19
C LEU A 82 -20.08 18.69 -7.31
N ASP A 83 -21.05 17.81 -7.49
CA ASP A 83 -20.79 16.42 -7.76
C ASP A 83 -20.29 16.30 -9.21
N LEU A 84 -19.11 15.74 -9.34
CA LEU A 84 -18.50 15.45 -10.63
C LEU A 84 -18.67 13.96 -10.91
N ASP A 85 -19.42 13.64 -11.97
CA ASP A 85 -19.67 12.27 -12.40
C ASP A 85 -19.90 12.20 -13.93
N GLY A 86 -19.25 11.24 -14.59
CA GLY A 86 -19.47 10.93 -16.00
C GLY A 86 -19.29 12.12 -16.95
N GLY A 87 -18.40 13.06 -16.64
CA GLY A 87 -18.17 14.26 -17.45
C GLY A 87 -19.19 15.38 -17.23
N LYS A 88 -19.98 15.34 -16.15
CA LYS A 88 -20.94 16.36 -15.76
C LYS A 88 -20.67 16.86 -14.35
N LEU A 89 -20.94 18.14 -14.14
CA LEU A 89 -21.04 18.76 -12.82
C LEU A 89 -22.51 18.91 -12.47
N ALA A 90 -22.89 18.49 -11.27
CA ALA A 90 -24.24 18.62 -10.75
C ALA A 90 -24.23 19.37 -9.41
N ALA A 91 -25.10 20.38 -9.29
CA ALA A 91 -25.41 21.02 -8.02
C ALA A 91 -26.45 20.18 -7.26
N ARG A 92 -26.51 20.28 -5.93
CA ARG A 92 -27.48 19.48 -5.13
C ARG A 92 -28.93 19.85 -5.44
N GLY A 93 -29.17 21.07 -5.93
CA GLY A 93 -30.46 21.53 -6.44
C GLY A 93 -30.91 20.90 -7.77
N GLY A 94 -30.14 19.98 -8.34
CA GLY A 94 -30.47 19.24 -9.58
C GLY A 94 -30.04 19.92 -10.87
N ALA A 95 -29.55 21.16 -10.82
CA ALA A 95 -28.92 21.82 -11.96
C ALA A 95 -27.63 21.08 -12.34
N SER A 96 -27.41 20.87 -13.63
CA SER A 96 -26.20 20.19 -14.11
C SER A 96 -25.69 20.77 -15.42
N ALA A 97 -24.38 20.67 -15.63
CA ALA A 97 -23.69 21.13 -16.81
C ALA A 97 -22.65 20.12 -17.26
N LYS A 98 -22.40 20.04 -18.57
CA LYS A 98 -21.27 19.27 -19.09
C LYS A 98 -19.98 20.00 -18.76
N ILE A 99 -18.93 19.24 -18.42
CA ILE A 99 -17.59 19.81 -18.20
C ILE A 99 -17.14 20.63 -19.43
N GLU A 100 -17.43 20.15 -20.65
CA GLU A 100 -17.12 20.84 -21.91
C GLU A 100 -17.64 22.28 -21.95
N ASP A 101 -18.86 22.51 -21.43
CA ASP A 101 -19.48 23.83 -21.44
C ASP A 101 -18.87 24.74 -20.36
N VAL A 102 -18.42 24.14 -19.25
CA VAL A 102 -17.65 24.85 -18.22
C VAL A 102 -16.28 25.26 -18.75
N PHE A 103 -15.57 24.38 -19.47
CA PHE A 103 -14.29 24.72 -20.12
C PHE A 103 -14.46 25.85 -21.16
N LYS A 104 -15.53 25.82 -21.95
CA LYS A 104 -15.87 26.92 -22.88
C LYS A 104 -16.13 28.23 -22.14
N ALA A 105 -16.90 28.19 -21.05
CA ALA A 105 -17.19 29.37 -20.24
C ALA A 105 -15.93 29.96 -19.60
N MET A 106 -15.03 29.10 -19.13
CA MET A 106 -13.72 29.48 -18.57
C MET A 106 -12.71 29.91 -19.65
N GLN A 107 -12.96 29.62 -20.92
CA GLN A 107 -12.05 29.86 -22.05
C GLN A 107 -10.66 29.22 -21.88
N ILE A 108 -10.62 28.01 -21.31
CA ILE A 108 -9.38 27.25 -21.11
C ILE A 108 -9.42 25.91 -21.86
N GLY A 109 -8.25 25.39 -22.23
CA GLY A 109 -8.10 24.07 -22.84
C GLY A 109 -7.74 22.95 -21.86
N ALA A 110 -7.19 23.31 -20.70
CA ALA A 110 -6.74 22.37 -19.68
C ALA A 110 -6.80 23.03 -18.29
N ILE A 111 -6.97 22.21 -17.26
CA ILE A 111 -6.73 22.61 -15.87
C ILE A 111 -5.50 21.83 -15.40
N GLU A 112 -4.48 22.56 -15.00
CA GLU A 112 -3.27 22.01 -14.41
C GLU A 112 -3.22 22.40 -12.94
N GLU A 113 -2.91 21.41 -12.10
CA GLU A 113 -2.78 21.58 -10.66
C GLU A 113 -1.53 20.92 -10.13
N TYR A 114 -0.96 21.58 -9.13
CA TYR A 114 0.15 21.09 -8.37
C TYR A 114 -0.26 20.99 -6.90
N ALA A 115 -0.01 19.84 -6.28
CA ALA A 115 -0.32 19.63 -4.87
C ALA A 115 0.77 18.83 -4.16
N GLU A 116 1.07 19.24 -2.93
CA GLU A 116 1.98 18.52 -2.05
C GLU A 116 1.21 17.91 -0.87
N PHE A 117 1.65 16.71 -0.49
CA PHE A 117 1.27 16.11 0.78
C PHE A 117 2.51 15.84 1.61
N ALA A 118 2.62 16.60 2.70
CA ALA A 118 3.57 16.34 3.77
C ALA A 118 2.79 15.74 4.96
N PRO A 119 3.20 14.58 5.50
CA PRO A 119 2.58 14.03 6.69
C PRO A 119 2.80 14.96 7.90
N LYS A 120 1.93 14.87 8.90
CA LYS A 120 2.09 15.62 10.15
C LYS A 120 3.44 15.29 10.78
N GLY A 121 4.19 16.33 11.18
CA GLY A 121 5.55 16.21 11.69
C GLY A 121 6.66 16.30 10.64
N ALA A 122 6.34 16.31 9.33
CA ALA A 122 7.34 16.58 8.30
C ALA A 122 7.80 18.05 8.35
N THR A 123 9.11 18.26 8.28
CA THR A 123 9.69 19.61 8.28
C THR A 123 9.80 20.16 6.85
N PRO A 124 9.78 21.50 6.65
CA PRO A 124 10.07 22.09 5.33
C PRO A 124 11.44 21.65 4.77
N GLU A 125 12.42 21.41 5.64
CA GLU A 125 13.75 20.92 5.27
C GLU A 125 13.67 19.49 4.68
N ALA A 126 12.83 18.61 5.24
CA ALA A 126 12.62 17.27 4.72
C ALA A 126 12.03 17.28 3.30
N VAL A 127 11.10 18.20 3.02
CA VAL A 127 10.57 18.41 1.66
C VAL A 127 11.68 18.86 0.72
N LYS A 128 12.47 19.87 1.12
CA LYS A 128 13.60 20.36 0.32
C LYS A 128 14.63 19.26 0.02
N LYS A 129 14.94 18.40 0.99
CA LYS A 129 15.83 17.24 0.80
C LYS A 129 15.25 16.22 -0.17
N LEU A 130 13.94 15.99 -0.13
CA LEU A 130 13.27 15.12 -1.09
C LEU A 130 13.47 15.61 -2.54
N TYR A 131 13.38 16.93 -2.77
CA TYR A 131 13.72 17.55 -4.07
C TYR A 131 15.20 17.43 -4.45
N ALA A 132 16.09 17.30 -3.47
CA ALA A 132 17.51 17.02 -3.70
C ALA A 132 17.82 15.52 -3.86
N GLY A 133 16.79 14.66 -3.97
CA GLY A 133 16.94 13.21 -4.13
C GLY A 133 17.24 12.46 -2.83
N GLN A 134 17.04 13.08 -1.67
CA GLN A 134 17.28 12.49 -0.35
C GLN A 134 15.96 12.17 0.34
N SER A 135 15.63 10.87 0.44
CA SER A 135 14.48 10.40 1.22
C SER A 135 14.87 10.18 2.67
N GLU A 136 14.11 10.79 3.58
CA GLU A 136 14.26 10.57 5.03
C GLU A 136 13.10 9.73 5.56
N PHE A 137 13.43 8.69 6.32
CA PHE A 137 12.43 7.90 7.03
C PHE A 137 11.97 8.67 8.26
N HIS A 138 10.68 9.01 8.28
CA HIS A 138 10.03 9.61 9.43
C HIS A 138 9.19 8.54 10.11
N GLY A 139 9.25 8.49 11.45
CA GLY A 139 8.31 7.70 12.24
C GLY A 139 6.87 8.21 12.09
N GLY A 140 5.91 7.40 12.52
CA GLY A 140 4.52 7.85 12.61
C GLY A 140 4.35 9.04 13.54
N ASP A 141 3.29 9.82 13.33
CA ASP A 141 2.86 10.90 14.22
C ASP A 141 2.68 10.33 15.65
N GLN A 142 3.45 10.87 16.60
CA GLN A 142 3.38 10.51 18.02
C GLN A 142 2.31 11.41 18.64
N ASP A 143 1.08 10.93 18.60
CA ASP A 143 -0.06 11.57 19.23
C ASP A 143 -0.28 10.93 20.60
N GLU A 144 -0.42 11.73 21.67
CA GLU A 144 -0.52 11.18 23.03
C GLU A 144 -1.71 10.23 23.18
N ASP A 145 -2.79 10.49 22.45
CA ASP A 145 -4.06 9.76 22.55
C ASP A 145 -4.35 8.82 21.37
N SER A 146 -3.43 8.68 20.38
CA SER A 146 -3.70 7.81 19.21
C SER A 146 -2.48 7.09 18.64
N VAL A 147 -2.71 5.84 18.20
CA VAL A 147 -1.74 5.03 17.47
C VAL A 147 -2.24 4.70 16.07
N LYS A 148 -1.43 5.04 15.06
CA LYS A 148 -1.82 4.97 13.63
C LYS A 148 -1.06 3.85 12.92
N TYR A 149 -1.25 2.61 13.37
CA TYR A 149 -0.63 1.42 12.78
C TYR A 149 -1.65 0.55 12.04
N ALA A 150 -1.14 -0.24 11.09
CA ALA A 150 -1.85 -1.38 10.54
C ALA A 150 -1.60 -2.61 11.42
N PHE A 151 -2.57 -3.51 11.50
CA PHE A 151 -2.52 -4.68 12.36
C PHE A 151 -2.83 -5.96 11.57
N GLY A 152 -2.25 -7.07 12.01
CA GLY A 152 -2.45 -8.38 11.43
C GLY A 152 -2.53 -9.46 12.50
N ALA A 153 -3.32 -10.50 12.22
CA ALA A 153 -3.34 -11.74 12.98
C ALA A 153 -3.18 -12.91 12.03
N GLU A 154 -2.20 -13.77 12.29
CA GLU A 154 -1.84 -14.89 11.42
C GLU A 154 -1.93 -16.22 12.16
N PHE A 155 -2.53 -17.21 11.50
CA PHE A 155 -2.74 -18.55 12.01
C PHE A 155 -2.13 -19.55 11.04
N VAL A 156 -1.23 -20.40 11.54
CA VAL A 156 -0.46 -21.35 10.73
C VAL A 156 -0.70 -22.76 11.23
N GLU A 157 -1.03 -23.67 10.32
CA GLU A 157 -0.96 -25.11 10.52
C GLU A 157 0.35 -25.63 9.94
N VAL A 158 1.08 -26.45 10.70
CA VAL A 158 2.25 -27.17 10.19
C VAL A 158 2.03 -28.68 10.26
N ARG A 159 2.66 -29.41 9.34
CA ARG A 159 2.79 -30.87 9.39
C ARG A 159 4.27 -31.21 9.38
N ILE A 160 4.67 -32.07 10.30
CA ILE A 160 6.05 -32.51 10.45
C ILE A 160 6.08 -34.01 10.29
N ASN A 161 6.84 -34.49 9.30
CA ASN A 161 7.00 -35.93 9.09
C ASN A 161 7.71 -36.54 10.32
N SER A 162 7.16 -37.61 10.90
CA SER A 162 7.71 -38.21 12.12
C SER A 162 9.08 -38.86 11.91
N CYS A 163 9.38 -39.34 10.70
CA CYS A 163 10.63 -40.01 10.35
C CYS A 163 11.68 -39.03 9.81
N THR A 164 11.32 -38.17 8.84
CA THR A 164 12.27 -37.27 8.16
C THR A 164 12.35 -35.87 8.79
N ARG A 165 11.39 -35.51 9.64
CA ARG A 165 11.18 -34.16 10.20
C ARG A 165 10.98 -33.06 9.17
N GLU A 166 10.71 -33.42 7.92
CA GLU A 166 10.30 -32.48 6.88
C GLU A 166 9.07 -31.69 7.34
N ILE A 167 9.14 -30.37 7.23
CA ILE A 167 8.11 -29.44 7.68
C ILE A 167 7.35 -28.93 6.46
N ARG A 168 6.02 -28.96 6.52
CA ARG A 168 5.13 -28.39 5.52
C ARG A 168 4.11 -27.47 6.16
N VAL A 169 3.73 -26.41 5.45
CA VAL A 169 2.67 -25.48 5.85
C VAL A 169 1.43 -25.73 4.99
N PRO A 170 0.59 -26.71 5.32
CA PRO A 170 -0.61 -27.01 4.52
C PRO A 170 -1.63 -25.88 4.52
N ARG A 171 -1.65 -25.03 5.57
CA ARG A 171 -2.65 -23.98 5.70
C ARG A 171 -2.11 -22.78 6.48
N ILE A 172 -2.38 -21.59 5.98
CA ILE A 172 -2.12 -20.32 6.63
C ILE A 172 -3.31 -19.36 6.38
N VAL A 173 -3.74 -18.68 7.43
CA VAL A 173 -4.81 -17.68 7.36
C VAL A 173 -4.32 -16.40 8.03
N GLY A 174 -4.36 -15.29 7.30
CA GLY A 174 -4.04 -13.97 7.83
C GLY A 174 -5.26 -13.05 7.77
N ALA A 175 -5.56 -12.35 8.87
CA ALA A 175 -6.59 -11.32 8.95
C ALA A 175 -5.93 -9.96 9.22
N PHE A 176 -6.14 -8.98 8.36
CA PHE A 176 -5.39 -7.73 8.36
C PHE A 176 -6.31 -6.50 8.31
N ALA A 177 -6.02 -5.52 9.17
CA ALA A 177 -6.63 -4.20 9.19
C ALA A 177 -5.57 -3.16 8.80
N ALA A 178 -5.79 -2.44 7.71
CA ALA A 178 -4.81 -1.52 7.12
C ALA A 178 -5.45 -0.20 6.64
N GLY A 179 -6.45 0.27 7.37
CA GLY A 179 -7.27 1.42 6.99
C GLY A 179 -8.04 1.18 5.69
N ARG A 180 -8.25 2.25 4.93
CA ARG A 180 -8.95 2.21 3.64
C ARG A 180 -8.18 1.35 2.64
N ILE A 181 -8.79 0.24 2.21
CA ILE A 181 -8.26 -0.59 1.14
C ILE A 181 -8.63 0.01 -0.22
N MET A 182 -7.64 0.57 -0.92
CA MET A 182 -7.83 1.18 -2.25
C MET A 182 -8.20 0.17 -3.34
N ASN A 183 -7.59 -1.02 -3.29
CA ASN A 183 -7.82 -2.07 -4.27
C ASN A 183 -7.67 -3.44 -3.60
N THR A 184 -8.78 -4.15 -3.48
CA THR A 184 -8.83 -5.44 -2.78
C THR A 184 -7.98 -6.51 -3.45
N ARG A 185 -7.81 -6.46 -4.77
CA ARG A 185 -7.00 -7.44 -5.51
C ARG A 185 -5.52 -7.24 -5.22
N THR A 186 -5.00 -6.01 -5.37
CA THR A 186 -3.57 -5.76 -5.11
C THR A 186 -3.24 -5.87 -3.62
N ALA A 187 -4.14 -5.44 -2.73
CA ALA A 187 -3.99 -5.61 -1.29
C ALA A 187 -3.88 -7.10 -0.91
N ARG A 188 -4.78 -7.94 -1.42
CA ARG A 188 -4.68 -9.39 -1.23
C ARG A 188 -3.37 -9.93 -1.76
N SER A 189 -2.98 -9.60 -2.99
CA SER A 189 -1.71 -10.10 -3.56
C SER A 189 -0.48 -9.69 -2.74
N GLN A 190 -0.44 -8.49 -2.19
CA GLN A 190 0.66 -8.04 -1.32
C GLN A 190 0.71 -8.82 0.00
N LEU A 191 -0.44 -8.98 0.67
CA LEU A 191 -0.52 -9.75 1.91
C LEU A 191 -0.18 -11.23 1.68
N MET A 192 -0.65 -11.83 0.58
CA MET A 192 -0.27 -13.18 0.18
C MET A 192 1.25 -13.30 -0.02
N GLY A 193 1.85 -12.35 -0.75
CA GLY A 193 3.30 -12.32 -0.98
C GLY A 193 4.09 -12.19 0.32
N GLY A 194 3.64 -11.33 1.24
CA GLY A 194 4.24 -11.17 2.56
C GLY A 194 4.20 -12.46 3.37
N MET A 195 3.06 -13.15 3.41
CA MET A 195 2.93 -14.42 4.14
C MET A 195 3.78 -15.53 3.52
N ILE A 196 3.87 -15.58 2.18
CA ILE A 196 4.76 -16.52 1.49
C ILE A 196 6.22 -16.24 1.86
N TRP A 197 6.62 -14.97 1.85
CA TRP A 197 7.96 -14.56 2.26
C TRP A 197 8.24 -14.95 3.71
N GLY A 198 7.29 -14.74 4.60
CA GLY A 198 7.41 -15.13 6.00
C GLY A 198 7.55 -16.63 6.22
N ILE A 199 6.89 -17.47 5.39
CA ILE A 199 7.15 -18.92 5.35
C ILE A 199 8.58 -19.21 4.88
N GLY A 200 9.04 -18.51 3.84
CA GLY A 200 10.42 -18.58 3.35
C GLY A 200 11.44 -18.27 4.44
N GLN A 201 11.28 -17.13 5.12
CA GLN A 201 12.09 -16.74 6.28
C GLN A 201 12.09 -17.82 7.37
N ALA A 202 10.94 -18.45 7.63
CA ALA A 202 10.82 -19.43 8.68
C ALA A 202 11.49 -20.77 8.35
N LEU A 203 11.45 -21.23 7.09
CA LEU A 203 11.78 -22.61 6.73
C LEU A 203 12.93 -22.78 5.73
N HIS A 204 13.31 -21.73 5.00
CA HIS A 204 14.16 -21.86 3.81
C HIS A 204 15.30 -20.84 3.77
N GLU A 205 14.97 -19.55 3.90
CA GLU A 205 15.90 -18.45 3.60
C GLU A 205 17.00 -18.34 4.65
N ALA A 206 18.25 -18.60 4.24
CA ALA A 206 19.43 -18.40 5.05
C ALA A 206 20.60 -17.96 4.17
N THR A 207 21.29 -16.90 4.56
CA THR A 207 22.56 -16.52 3.92
C THR A 207 23.70 -17.25 4.61
N GLU A 208 24.34 -18.17 3.91
CA GLU A 208 25.43 -18.99 4.45
C GLU A 208 26.78 -18.31 4.22
N VAL A 209 27.56 -18.14 5.30
CA VAL A 209 28.84 -17.43 5.27
C VAL A 209 29.99 -18.39 5.57
N ASP A 210 30.92 -18.56 4.63
CA ASP A 210 32.23 -19.15 4.94
C ASP A 210 33.04 -18.13 5.76
N ARG A 211 33.15 -18.40 7.07
CA ARG A 211 33.84 -17.52 8.02
C ARG A 211 35.35 -17.42 7.78
N ARG A 212 35.97 -18.38 7.07
CA ARG A 212 37.41 -18.34 6.77
C ARG A 212 37.74 -17.29 5.73
N TYR A 213 36.84 -17.08 4.77
CA TYR A 213 37.04 -16.19 3.63
C TYR A 213 36.03 -15.03 3.59
N ALA A 214 35.15 -14.92 4.58
CA ALA A 214 34.09 -13.91 4.66
C ALA A 214 33.24 -13.82 3.38
N ARG A 215 32.82 -14.97 2.85
CA ARG A 215 32.11 -15.06 1.57
C ARG A 215 30.76 -15.77 1.73
N TYR A 216 29.74 -15.28 1.02
CA TYR A 216 28.48 -16.00 0.83
C TYR A 216 28.67 -17.21 -0.07
N VAL A 217 28.33 -18.39 0.45
CA VAL A 217 28.54 -19.66 -0.28
C VAL A 217 27.33 -20.07 -1.11
N ASN A 218 26.12 -19.68 -0.71
CA ASN A 218 24.87 -20.00 -1.40
C ASN A 218 24.29 -18.78 -2.14
N ARG A 219 25.02 -18.27 -3.12
CA ARG A 219 24.70 -17.01 -3.83
C ARG A 219 24.02 -17.24 -5.18
N ASP A 220 23.09 -18.19 -5.19
CA ASP A 220 22.27 -18.59 -6.33
C ASP A 220 20.94 -19.17 -5.82
N LEU A 221 19.96 -19.33 -6.71
CA LEU A 221 18.63 -19.83 -6.36
C LEU A 221 18.57 -21.35 -6.19
N GLN A 222 19.68 -22.06 -6.42
CA GLN A 222 19.76 -23.49 -6.14
C GLN A 222 20.01 -23.73 -4.65
N ASP A 223 20.94 -22.96 -4.06
CA ASP A 223 21.37 -23.13 -2.68
C ASP A 223 20.75 -22.10 -1.71
N TYR A 224 20.30 -20.93 -2.20
CA TYR A 224 19.45 -20.01 -1.43
C TYR A 224 17.99 -20.33 -1.71
N LEU A 225 17.41 -21.13 -0.82
CA LEU A 225 16.06 -21.62 -1.01
C LEU A 225 15.05 -20.52 -0.72
N VAL A 226 14.22 -20.22 -1.71
CA VAL A 226 12.98 -19.45 -1.57
C VAL A 226 11.80 -20.40 -1.74
N PRO A 227 10.61 -20.10 -1.17
CA PRO A 227 9.43 -20.92 -1.37
C PRO A 227 9.12 -21.14 -2.86
N VAL A 228 8.90 -22.39 -3.24
CA VAL A 228 8.35 -22.74 -4.55
C VAL A 228 6.83 -22.89 -4.47
N ASN A 229 6.17 -22.96 -5.63
CA ASN A 229 4.70 -23.09 -5.69
C ASN A 229 4.18 -24.29 -4.87
N ALA A 230 4.90 -25.41 -4.87
CA ALA A 230 4.51 -26.60 -4.12
C ALA A 230 4.54 -26.43 -2.58
N ASP A 231 5.31 -25.46 -2.06
CA ASP A 231 5.41 -25.20 -0.62
C ASP A 231 4.18 -24.46 -0.08
N ILE A 232 3.45 -23.75 -0.97
CA ILE A 232 2.30 -22.93 -0.60
C ILE A 232 1.02 -23.65 -1.01
N ARG A 233 0.18 -23.95 -0.01
CA ARG A 233 -1.06 -24.73 -0.20
C ARG A 233 -2.28 -23.84 0.04
N ASP A 234 -3.02 -24.05 1.12
CA ASP A 234 -4.19 -23.24 1.44
C ASP A 234 -3.76 -21.94 2.14
N LEU A 235 -3.69 -20.84 1.39
CA LEU A 235 -3.34 -19.53 1.90
C LEU A 235 -4.53 -18.58 1.74
N GLN A 236 -5.00 -18.04 2.87
CA GLN A 236 -6.18 -17.18 2.91
C GLN A 236 -5.85 -15.80 3.51
N VAL A 237 -6.33 -14.76 2.84
CA VAL A 237 -6.26 -13.37 3.30
C VAL A 237 -7.66 -12.85 3.58
N ILE A 238 -7.88 -12.46 4.83
CA ILE A 238 -9.08 -11.76 5.29
C ILE A 238 -8.72 -10.28 5.40
N LEU A 239 -9.42 -9.43 4.66
CA LEU A 239 -9.34 -7.98 4.80
C LEU A 239 -10.37 -7.55 5.82
N VAL A 240 -9.92 -7.10 6.98
CA VAL A 240 -10.78 -6.58 8.04
C VAL A 240 -11.17 -5.15 7.68
N PRO A 241 -12.48 -4.83 7.55
CA PRO A 241 -12.91 -3.47 7.25
C PRO A 241 -12.46 -2.49 8.32
N GLU A 242 -11.78 -1.43 7.90
CA GLU A 242 -11.30 -0.37 8.78
C GLU A 242 -11.34 0.96 8.01
N LEU A 243 -11.83 2.01 8.64
CA LEU A 243 -11.72 3.38 8.16
C LEU A 243 -11.02 4.20 9.24
N ASP A 244 -9.94 4.85 8.86
CA ASP A 244 -9.17 5.72 9.74
C ASP A 244 -9.01 7.07 9.05
N HIS A 245 -9.78 8.06 9.48
CA HIS A 245 -9.73 9.41 8.92
C HIS A 245 -8.65 10.29 9.57
N ALA A 246 -8.02 9.81 10.65
CA ALA A 246 -7.00 10.55 11.38
C ALA A 246 -5.59 10.28 10.83
N VAL A 247 -5.38 9.20 10.08
CA VAL A 247 -4.05 8.80 9.59
C VAL A 247 -3.50 9.69 8.47
N ASN A 248 -4.31 10.00 7.45
CA ASN A 248 -3.98 10.89 6.34
C ASN A 248 -5.24 11.19 5.52
N PRO A 249 -5.22 12.17 4.59
CA PRO A 249 -6.39 12.52 3.79
C PRO A 249 -7.02 11.34 3.03
N ALA A 250 -6.22 10.37 2.58
CA ALA A 250 -6.71 9.19 1.87
C ALA A 250 -7.25 8.09 2.82
N GLY A 251 -6.99 8.17 4.13
CA GLY A 251 -7.32 7.17 5.13
C GLY A 251 -6.60 5.83 4.96
N VAL A 252 -5.47 5.82 4.25
CA VAL A 252 -4.72 4.60 3.88
C VAL A 252 -3.59 4.34 4.88
N LYS A 253 -3.42 3.10 5.33
CA LYS A 253 -2.25 2.68 6.12
C LYS A 253 -1.28 1.83 5.31
N GLY A 254 -0.09 1.60 5.87
CA GLY A 254 0.91 0.74 5.24
C GLY A 254 0.48 -0.72 5.22
N LEU A 255 0.59 -1.35 4.03
CA LEU A 255 0.17 -2.74 3.82
C LEU A 255 1.26 -3.62 3.20
N GLY A 256 2.20 -3.06 2.44
CA GLY A 256 3.15 -3.82 1.62
C GLY A 256 4.02 -4.81 2.41
N GLU A 257 4.48 -4.42 3.59
CA GLU A 257 5.29 -5.28 4.46
C GLU A 257 4.45 -6.06 5.48
N LEU A 258 3.17 -5.69 5.68
CA LEU A 258 2.34 -6.15 6.79
C LEU A 258 2.17 -7.67 6.81
N GLY A 259 1.98 -8.29 5.64
CA GLY A 259 1.74 -9.73 5.53
C GLY A 259 2.94 -10.60 5.92
N ASN A 260 4.15 -10.04 6.02
CA ASN A 260 5.35 -10.76 6.47
C ASN A 260 5.57 -10.63 7.99
N VAL A 261 5.00 -9.59 8.61
CA VAL A 261 5.26 -9.25 10.02
C VAL A 261 4.51 -10.24 10.92
N GLY A 262 5.26 -11.17 11.51
CA GLY A 262 4.73 -12.15 12.45
C GLY A 262 4.60 -13.57 11.88
N THR A 263 4.67 -13.72 10.55
CA THR A 263 4.44 -15.02 9.91
C THR A 263 5.43 -16.07 10.37
N ALA A 264 6.73 -15.74 10.41
CA ALA A 264 7.75 -16.68 10.88
C ALA A 264 7.59 -17.02 12.37
N ALA A 265 7.11 -16.08 13.18
CA ALA A 265 6.77 -16.33 14.58
C ALA A 265 5.56 -17.26 14.73
N ALA A 266 4.57 -17.15 13.84
CA ALA A 266 3.43 -18.06 13.78
C ALA A 266 3.86 -19.47 13.35
N VAL A 267 4.73 -19.60 12.34
CA VAL A 267 5.32 -20.88 11.92
C VAL A 267 6.10 -21.54 13.06
N THR A 268 7.02 -20.83 13.70
CA THR A 268 7.80 -21.37 14.84
C THR A 268 6.92 -21.77 16.02
N SER A 269 5.84 -21.02 16.27
CA SER A 269 4.86 -21.36 17.33
C SER A 269 4.04 -22.60 16.99
N ALA A 270 3.68 -22.79 15.71
CA ALA A 270 3.02 -24.00 15.23
C ALA A 270 3.94 -25.23 15.29
N VAL A 271 5.23 -25.07 14.96
CA VAL A 271 6.25 -26.12 15.16
C VAL A 271 6.41 -26.49 16.63
N TYR A 272 6.44 -25.48 17.52
CA TYR A 272 6.46 -25.72 18.97
C TYR A 272 5.21 -26.48 19.43
N HIS A 273 4.01 -26.11 18.97
CA HIS A 273 2.78 -26.83 19.28
C HIS A 273 2.84 -28.31 18.82
N ALA A 274 3.38 -28.57 17.63
CA ALA A 274 3.47 -29.92 17.08
C ALA A 274 4.56 -30.81 17.72
N THR A 275 5.60 -30.22 18.31
CA THR A 275 6.82 -30.95 18.73
C THR A 275 7.24 -30.77 20.18
N GLY A 276 6.74 -29.73 20.85
CA GLY A 276 7.26 -29.25 22.14
C GLY A 276 8.60 -28.51 22.07
N LYS A 277 9.22 -28.38 20.87
CA LYS A 277 10.55 -27.77 20.71
C LYS A 277 10.44 -26.31 20.27
N ARG A 278 11.04 -25.40 21.04
CA ARG A 278 11.02 -23.97 20.75
C ARG A 278 12.29 -23.57 19.99
N ILE A 279 12.17 -23.40 18.68
CA ILE A 279 13.25 -22.90 17.82
C ILE A 279 13.17 -21.38 17.75
N ARG A 280 14.28 -20.70 18.05
CA ARG A 280 14.38 -19.23 18.05
C ARG A 280 15.28 -18.69 16.93
N ASP A 281 16.18 -19.53 16.44
CA ASP A 281 17.09 -19.21 15.34
C ASP A 281 16.49 -19.72 14.04
N LEU A 282 16.27 -18.81 13.10
CA LEU A 282 15.71 -19.12 11.78
C LEU A 282 16.83 -19.34 10.74
N PRO A 283 16.54 -20.12 9.67
CA PRO A 283 15.31 -20.90 9.47
C PRO A 283 15.28 -22.17 10.34
N ILE A 284 14.08 -22.74 10.53
CA ILE A 284 13.88 -24.01 11.22
C ILE A 284 14.39 -25.13 10.32
N ARG A 285 15.50 -25.74 10.71
CA ARG A 285 16.10 -26.87 10.00
C ARG A 285 15.69 -28.21 10.58
N ILE A 286 15.74 -29.23 9.72
CA ILE A 286 15.39 -30.62 10.06
C ILE A 286 16.25 -31.16 11.22
N ASP A 287 17.55 -30.85 11.25
CA ASP A 287 18.48 -31.28 12.29
C ASP A 287 18.13 -30.73 13.68
N GLN A 288 17.56 -29.52 13.75
CA GLN A 288 17.07 -28.93 15.00
C GLN A 288 15.87 -29.71 15.58
N LEU A 289 15.17 -30.51 14.76
CA LEU A 289 14.02 -31.31 15.18
C LEU A 289 14.38 -32.77 15.52
N ILE A 290 15.61 -33.23 15.29
CA ILE A 290 16.03 -34.61 15.55
C ILE A 290 16.44 -34.85 17.02
N ALA A 291 16.96 -33.84 17.72
CA ALA A 291 17.56 -33.96 19.06
C ALA A 291 16.59 -34.32 20.21
#